data_AF-A0A3D8R3Y4-F1
#
_entry.id   AF-A0A3D8R3Y4-F1
#
_cell.length_a   1.000
_cell.length_b   1.000
_cell.length_c   1.000
_cell.angle_alpha   90.00
_cell.angle_beta   90.00
_cell.angle_gamma   90.00
#
_symmetry.space_group_name_H-M   'P 1'
#
loop_
_entity.id
_entity.type
_entity.pdbx_description
1 polymer ?
#
loop_
_entity_poly.entity_id
_entity_poly.type
_entity_poly.pdbx_seq_one_letter_code
_entity_poly.pdbx_strand_id
1 'polypeptide(L)'
;MVELRDRIAAIQAALAEEQDVKFADPLARHSLDHRFDHTAPEVDAAPAPTPAGERTNPFESIQIPAPNADSKPQFYDSIAQKFGLGILDEDEFTEYVVYDASLTNLRVCPLDMADHGHYYYVDYRFSLPHVPGVVLREGSERTGKSLGAAHIPIQGENRLGVGDYDRTPHEMVWEKMGNTGFWTHMRYEFEHETADGKRRVFHWIRTRNNIMDDQGDLVLVEQGKEQLVLCEYLGKGLLKWKKRGRLRLRTMEGFGQSWEIIVLLSWASVVEMSRRRARYRRYSPTHLIGI
;
A
#
# COMPACT_ATOMS: atom_id res chain seq x y z
N MET A 1 2.28 -8.64 60.27
CA MET A 1 1.58 -7.60 59.50
C MET A 1 2.45 -6.36 59.52
N VAL A 2 3.09 -6.02 58.41
CA VAL A 2 3.89 -4.78 58.30
C VAL A 2 2.89 -3.66 58.03
N GLU A 3 2.83 -2.66 58.91
CA GLU A 3 1.82 -1.60 58.80
C GLU A 3 2.11 -0.69 57.60
N LEU A 4 1.06 -0.13 57.01
CA LEU A 4 1.12 0.73 55.82
C LEU A 4 2.11 1.91 55.99
N ARG A 5 2.33 2.33 57.24
CA ARG A 5 3.27 3.38 57.63
C ARG A 5 4.73 3.00 57.37
N ASP A 6 5.11 1.75 57.62
CA ASP A 6 6.48 1.27 57.41
C ASP A 6 6.81 1.19 55.91
N ARG A 7 5.81 0.90 55.07
CA ARG A 7 5.94 0.90 53.61
C ARG A 7 6.10 2.31 53.05
N ILE A 8 5.37 3.29 53.59
CA ILE A 8 5.49 4.69 53.17
C ILE A 8 6.86 5.25 53.60
N ALA A 9 7.32 4.93 54.80
CA ALA A 9 8.65 5.32 55.27
C ALA A 9 9.78 4.73 54.41
N ALA A 10 9.66 3.46 53.98
CA ALA A 10 10.63 2.82 53.10
C ALA A 10 10.68 3.46 51.70
N ILE A 11 9.53 3.86 51.14
CA ILE A 11 9.47 4.53 49.84
C ILE A 11 10.03 5.96 49.93
N GLN A 12 9.73 6.68 51.02
CA GLN A 12 10.29 8.02 51.22
C GLN A 12 11.80 8.00 51.49
N ALA A 13 12.32 6.98 52.18
CA ALA A 13 13.75 6.77 52.34
C ALA A 13 14.44 6.46 51.00
N ALA A 14 13.81 5.65 50.14
CA ALA A 14 14.33 5.33 48.80
C ALA A 14 14.29 6.53 47.83
N LEU A 15 13.36 7.47 48.03
CA LEU A 15 13.31 8.72 47.25
C LEU A 15 14.26 9.81 47.76
N ALA A 16 14.71 9.73 49.01
CA ALA A 16 15.68 10.67 49.59
C ALA A 16 17.14 10.33 49.23
N GLU A 17 17.41 9.08 48.80
CA GLU A 17 18.67 8.70 48.15
C GLU A 17 18.64 9.06 46.66
N GLU A 18 18.58 10.36 46.34
CA GLU A 18 19.05 10.84 45.05
C GLU A 18 20.57 10.66 45.02
N GLN A 19 21.02 9.52 44.49
CA GLN A 19 22.38 9.41 43.99
C GLN A 19 22.51 10.36 42.79
N ASP A 20 23.18 11.48 43.00
CA ASP A 20 23.74 12.30 41.93
C ASP A 20 24.66 11.43 41.07
N VAL A 21 24.10 10.85 40.01
CA VAL A 21 24.87 10.19 38.96
C VAL A 21 25.61 11.28 38.21
N LYS A 22 26.85 11.53 38.64
CA LYS A 22 27.80 12.33 37.86
C LYS A 22 28.08 11.61 36.55
N PHE A 23 27.42 12.05 35.49
CA PHE A 23 27.81 11.68 34.13
C PHE A 23 29.19 12.30 33.88
N ALA A 24 30.16 11.48 33.50
CA ALA A 24 31.44 11.97 33.01
C ALA A 24 31.20 12.89 31.79
N ASP A 25 31.93 14.00 31.71
CA ASP A 25 31.90 14.88 30.54
C ASP A 25 32.10 14.05 29.26
N PRO A 26 31.33 14.32 28.19
CA PRO A 26 31.44 13.54 26.97
C PRO A 26 32.83 13.77 26.37
N LEU A 27 33.63 12.69 26.31
CA LEU A 27 34.85 12.67 25.52
C LEU A 27 34.52 13.09 24.09
N ALA A 28 35.31 14.02 23.55
CA ALA A 28 35.20 14.48 22.18
C ALA A 28 35.09 13.28 21.24
N ARG A 29 33.99 13.20 20.49
CA ARG A 29 33.75 12.16 19.50
C ARG A 29 34.88 12.19 18.47
N HIS A 30 35.82 11.26 18.56
CA HIS A 30 36.66 10.92 17.43
C HIS A 30 35.75 10.34 16.33
N SER A 31 35.74 10.97 15.16
CA SER A 31 35.10 10.40 13.97
C SER A 31 35.77 9.07 13.66
N LEU A 32 34.99 7.99 13.65
CA LEU A 32 35.38 6.75 13.00
C LEU A 32 35.21 6.95 11.49
N ASP A 33 36.17 7.66 10.88
CA ASP A 33 36.41 7.58 9.45
C ASP A 33 36.99 6.21 9.13
N HIS A 34 36.12 5.21 9.03
CA HIS A 34 36.43 4.04 8.22
C HIS A 34 36.35 4.48 6.76
N ARG A 35 37.49 4.96 6.24
CA ARG A 35 37.80 4.87 4.82
C ARG A 35 37.50 3.44 4.39
N PHE A 36 36.55 3.30 3.48
CA PHE A 36 36.28 2.04 2.80
C PHE A 36 37.57 1.56 2.14
N ASP A 37 38.16 0.51 2.71
CA ASP A 37 39.17 -0.27 2.02
C ASP A 37 38.58 -0.77 0.69
N HIS A 38 39.39 -0.65 -0.36
CA HIS A 38 39.09 -1.09 -1.71
C HIS A 38 38.48 -2.50 -1.71
N THR A 39 37.25 -2.62 -2.19
CA THR A 39 36.65 -3.91 -2.53
C THR A 39 37.44 -4.54 -3.69
N ALA A 40 37.72 -5.85 -3.58
CA ALA A 40 38.45 -6.61 -4.58
C ALA A 40 37.81 -6.46 -5.98
N PRO A 41 38.62 -6.32 -7.06
CA PRO A 41 38.12 -6.05 -8.42
C PRO A 41 37.24 -7.17 -9.00
N GLU A 42 37.16 -8.33 -8.35
CA GLU A 42 36.31 -9.45 -8.76
C GLU A 42 34.84 -9.29 -8.32
N VAL A 43 34.54 -8.34 -7.42
CA VAL A 43 33.16 -8.01 -6.98
C VAL A 43 32.60 -6.79 -7.73
N ASP A 44 33.43 -6.13 -8.53
CA ASP A 44 33.04 -5.00 -9.38
C ASP A 44 32.46 -5.51 -10.71
N ALA A 45 31.43 -6.35 -10.60
CA ALA A 45 30.60 -6.66 -11.74
C ALA A 45 29.86 -5.37 -12.12
N ALA A 46 30.39 -4.68 -13.14
CA ALA A 46 29.78 -3.49 -13.71
C ALA A 46 28.26 -3.68 -13.82
N PRO A 47 27.44 -2.71 -13.38
CA PRO A 47 26.00 -2.82 -13.51
C PRO A 47 25.68 -3.10 -14.98
N ALA A 48 25.03 -4.23 -15.25
CA ALA A 48 24.66 -4.61 -16.59
C ALA A 48 23.93 -3.43 -17.25
N PRO A 49 24.29 -3.04 -18.49
CA PRO A 49 23.69 -1.89 -19.15
C PRO A 49 22.18 -2.06 -19.18
N THR A 50 21.47 -1.07 -18.62
CA THR A 50 20.01 -0.99 -18.69
C THR A 50 19.59 -1.12 -20.16
N PRO A 51 18.85 -2.16 -20.56
CA PRO A 51 18.38 -2.26 -21.93
C PRO A 51 17.44 -1.07 -22.19
N ALA A 52 17.70 -0.33 -23.26
CA ALA A 52 16.93 0.87 -23.64
C ALA A 52 15.47 0.59 -24.08
N GLY A 53 14.98 -0.64 -23.89
CA GLY A 53 13.63 -1.06 -24.23
C GLY A 53 12.89 -1.56 -22.99
N GLU A 54 12.08 -0.70 -22.39
CA GLU A 54 10.94 -1.17 -21.60
C GLU A 54 10.11 -2.08 -22.51
N ARG A 55 9.84 -3.33 -22.09
CA ARG A 55 8.91 -4.18 -22.84
C ARG A 55 7.56 -3.47 -22.86
N THR A 56 6.99 -3.38 -24.06
CA THR A 56 5.68 -2.78 -24.34
C THR A 56 4.62 -3.38 -23.43
N ASN A 57 3.67 -2.53 -23.03
CA ASN A 57 2.59 -2.90 -22.14
C ASN A 57 1.82 -4.09 -22.77
N PRO A 58 1.51 -5.18 -22.06
CA PRO A 58 0.76 -6.32 -22.63
C PRO A 58 -0.61 -5.94 -23.19
N PHE A 59 -1.13 -4.75 -22.85
CA PHE A 59 -2.35 -4.21 -23.41
C PHE A 59 -2.15 -3.43 -24.74
N GLU A 60 -0.92 -3.08 -25.13
CA GLU A 60 -0.61 -2.44 -26.43
C GLU A 60 -0.75 -3.40 -27.63
N SER A 61 -0.71 -4.71 -27.40
CA SER A 61 -0.89 -5.73 -28.45
C SER A 61 -2.35 -6.04 -28.81
N ILE A 62 -3.32 -5.44 -28.12
CA ILE A 62 -4.75 -5.64 -28.38
C ILE A 62 -5.18 -4.71 -29.51
N GLN A 63 -5.51 -5.25 -30.69
CA GLN A 63 -6.07 -4.47 -31.80
C GLN A 63 -7.52 -4.05 -31.49
N ILE A 64 -7.76 -2.75 -31.37
CA ILE A 64 -9.06 -2.17 -31.02
C ILE A 64 -9.78 -1.67 -32.29
N PRO A 65 -11.07 -1.98 -32.50
CA PRO A 65 -11.88 -1.33 -33.55
C PRO A 65 -12.07 0.16 -33.24
N ALA A 66 -11.85 1.05 -34.23
CA ALA A 66 -11.97 2.49 -34.02
C ALA A 66 -13.39 2.90 -33.56
N PRO A 67 -13.53 3.76 -32.54
CA PRO A 67 -14.84 4.23 -32.08
C PRO A 67 -15.50 5.16 -33.11
N ASN A 68 -16.83 5.05 -33.26
CA ASN A 68 -17.64 5.90 -34.14
C ASN A 68 -17.56 7.38 -33.72
N ALA A 69 -17.32 8.26 -34.71
CA ALA A 69 -17.03 9.69 -34.54
C ALA A 69 -18.16 10.54 -33.95
N ASP A 70 -19.38 9.99 -33.79
CA ASP A 70 -20.57 10.74 -33.36
C ASP A 70 -20.91 10.60 -31.86
N SER A 71 -20.11 9.87 -31.08
CA SER A 71 -20.28 9.81 -29.63
C SER A 71 -19.57 11.01 -28.97
N LYS A 72 -20.32 11.94 -28.38
CA LYS A 72 -19.74 12.93 -27.46
C LYS A 72 -19.01 12.18 -26.34
N PRO A 73 -17.81 12.62 -25.90
CA PRO A 73 -17.10 11.97 -24.80
C PRO A 73 -17.89 12.15 -23.50
N GLN A 74 -18.74 11.19 -23.19
CA GLN A 74 -19.38 11.04 -21.89
C GLN A 74 -18.26 10.66 -20.92
N PHE A 75 -17.78 11.65 -20.17
CA PHE A 75 -16.87 11.54 -19.02
C PHE A 75 -15.77 10.45 -19.09
N TYR A 76 -14.64 10.78 -19.73
CA TYR A 76 -13.27 10.23 -19.57
C TYR A 76 -13.04 8.68 -19.61
N ASP A 77 -12.47 8.21 -20.73
CA ASP A 77 -11.17 7.51 -20.84
C ASP A 77 -10.79 6.51 -19.73
N SER A 78 -11.69 5.62 -19.29
CA SER A 78 -11.29 4.51 -18.42
C SER A 78 -10.30 3.61 -19.17
N ILE A 79 -9.29 3.10 -18.46
CA ILE A 79 -8.28 2.24 -19.07
C ILE A 79 -8.95 0.96 -19.56
N ALA A 80 -9.97 0.49 -18.83
CA ALA A 80 -10.81 -0.61 -19.25
C ALA A 80 -11.51 -0.34 -20.60
N GLN A 81 -12.14 0.83 -20.76
CA GLN A 81 -12.79 1.23 -22.02
C GLN A 81 -11.79 1.41 -23.16
N LYS A 82 -10.58 1.93 -22.89
CA LYS A 82 -9.52 2.04 -23.90
C LYS A 82 -9.02 0.70 -24.40
N PHE A 83 -9.04 -0.34 -23.57
CA PHE A 83 -8.57 -1.68 -23.93
C PHE A 83 -9.72 -2.65 -24.28
N GLY A 84 -10.95 -2.15 -24.43
CA GLY A 84 -12.12 -2.99 -24.69
C GLY A 84 -12.40 -4.00 -23.57
N LEU A 85 -11.84 -3.79 -22.38
CA LEU A 85 -12.06 -4.60 -21.19
C LEU A 85 -13.39 -4.16 -20.57
N GLY A 86 -14.30 -5.11 -20.37
CA GLY A 86 -15.71 -4.86 -20.16
C GLY A 86 -16.04 -4.10 -18.87
N ILE A 87 -16.10 -2.78 -18.96
CA ILE A 87 -17.12 -2.00 -18.23
C ILE A 87 -18.33 -1.98 -19.18
N LEU A 88 -19.05 -3.10 -19.23
CA LEU A 88 -20.18 -3.29 -20.14
C LEU A 88 -21.46 -2.65 -19.57
N ASP A 89 -21.55 -2.50 -18.24
CA ASP A 89 -22.65 -1.84 -17.54
C ASP A 89 -22.11 -0.99 -16.37
N GLU A 90 -22.60 0.24 -16.22
CA GLU A 90 -22.27 1.14 -15.09
C GLU A 90 -22.88 0.65 -13.76
N ASP A 91 -23.92 -0.18 -13.83
CA ASP A 91 -24.77 -0.60 -12.71
C ASP A 91 -24.13 -1.64 -11.76
N GLU A 92 -22.91 -2.12 -12.06
CA GLU A 92 -22.20 -3.12 -11.24
C GLU A 92 -21.06 -2.56 -10.37
N PHE A 93 -20.81 -1.25 -10.40
CA PHE A 93 -19.65 -0.67 -9.70
C PHE A 93 -20.03 0.27 -8.56
N THR A 94 -19.46 0.01 -7.38
CA THR A 94 -19.41 0.99 -6.29
C THR A 94 -18.24 1.93 -6.50
N GLU A 95 -18.52 3.23 -6.53
CA GLU A 95 -17.51 4.25 -6.78
C GLU A 95 -17.06 4.96 -5.51
N TYR A 96 -15.75 5.17 -5.40
CA TYR A 96 -15.15 5.93 -4.31
C TYR A 96 -14.25 7.04 -4.82
N VAL A 97 -14.13 8.06 -3.98
CA VAL A 97 -13.14 9.11 -4.11
C VAL A 97 -12.08 8.93 -3.03
N VAL A 98 -10.82 8.93 -3.45
CA VAL A 98 -9.67 8.86 -2.54
C VAL A 98 -9.17 10.27 -2.24
N TYR A 99 -9.12 10.62 -0.96
CA TYR A 99 -8.65 11.91 -0.45
C TYR A 99 -7.40 11.74 0.42
N ASP A 100 -6.62 12.81 0.53
CA ASP A 100 -5.61 12.90 1.58
C ASP A 100 -6.27 13.09 2.95
N ALA A 101 -5.87 12.24 3.89
CA ALA A 101 -6.22 12.38 5.31
C ALA A 101 -5.09 13.04 6.11
N SER A 102 -3.85 12.81 5.68
CA SER A 102 -2.62 13.44 6.19
C SER A 102 -1.53 13.37 5.11
N LEU A 103 -0.28 13.66 5.47
CA LEU A 103 0.89 13.55 4.56
C LEU A 103 1.00 12.18 3.86
N THR A 104 0.62 11.10 4.54
CA THR A 104 0.69 9.73 4.01
C THR A 104 -0.66 9.02 3.97
N ASN A 105 -1.51 9.26 4.99
CA ASN A 105 -2.77 8.53 5.16
C ASN A 105 -3.85 8.99 4.19
N LEU A 106 -4.73 8.06 3.83
CA LEU A 106 -5.80 8.29 2.86
C LEU A 106 -7.18 8.09 3.49
N ARG A 107 -8.17 8.75 2.91
CA ARG A 107 -9.59 8.47 3.12
C ARG A 107 -10.19 7.97 1.83
N VAL A 108 -11.00 6.93 1.91
CA VAL A 108 -11.81 6.43 0.82
C VAL A 108 -13.25 6.74 1.17
N CYS A 109 -13.89 7.59 0.37
CA CYS A 109 -15.27 8.02 0.59
C CYS A 109 -16.12 7.54 -0.58
N PRO A 110 -17.36 7.10 -0.35
CA PRO A 110 -18.27 6.78 -1.44
C PRO A 110 -18.52 8.05 -2.28
N LEU A 111 -18.79 7.87 -3.57
CA LEU A 111 -19.14 9.00 -4.44
C LEU A 111 -20.47 9.63 -4.01
N ASP A 112 -21.44 8.79 -3.67
CA ASP A 112 -22.67 9.23 -3.03
C ASP A 112 -22.41 9.46 -1.54
N MET A 113 -22.28 10.72 -1.16
CA MET A 113 -21.99 11.13 0.21
C MET A 113 -23.16 10.86 1.17
N ALA A 114 -24.35 10.49 0.67
CA ALA A 114 -25.48 10.06 1.48
C ALA A 114 -25.33 8.61 1.99
N ASP A 115 -24.40 7.85 1.43
CA ASP A 115 -24.03 6.54 1.94
C ASP A 115 -23.22 6.72 3.23
N HIS A 116 -23.79 6.30 4.36
CA HIS A 116 -23.18 6.40 5.68
C HIS A 116 -22.30 5.19 6.06
N GLY A 117 -22.32 4.10 5.27
CA GLY A 117 -21.68 2.83 5.64
C GLY A 117 -20.29 2.62 5.06
N HIS A 118 -20.00 3.20 3.89
CA HIS A 118 -18.82 2.83 3.09
C HIS A 118 -17.68 3.87 3.14
N TYR A 119 -17.44 4.45 4.31
CA TYR A 119 -16.27 5.29 4.55
C TYR A 119 -15.12 4.45 5.11
N TYR A 120 -13.91 4.67 4.59
CA TYR A 120 -12.71 3.99 5.07
C TYR A 120 -11.54 4.94 5.29
N TYR A 121 -10.74 4.61 6.30
CA TYR A 121 -9.50 5.30 6.61
C TYR A 121 -8.33 4.32 6.43
N VAL A 122 -7.33 4.75 5.68
CA VAL A 122 -6.11 3.97 5.44
C VAL A 122 -4.97 4.55 6.27
N ASP A 123 -4.63 3.86 7.34
CA ASP A 123 -3.52 4.22 8.24
C ASP A 123 -2.23 3.57 7.73
N TYR A 124 -1.38 4.35 7.06
CA TYR A 124 -0.05 3.91 6.71
C TYR A 124 0.89 4.12 7.89
N ARG A 125 1.42 3.03 8.41
CA ARG A 125 2.39 3.08 9.52
C ARG A 125 3.79 2.88 8.97
N PHE A 126 4.63 3.88 9.22
CA PHE A 126 6.04 3.82 8.86
C PHE A 126 6.73 2.67 9.62
N SER A 127 7.76 2.08 9.01
CA SER A 127 8.31 0.77 9.37
C SER A 127 8.87 0.68 10.80
N LEU A 128 7.98 0.46 11.75
CA LEU A 128 8.34 -0.04 13.06
C LEU A 128 8.38 -1.58 12.98
N PRO A 129 9.40 -2.23 13.55
CA PRO A 129 9.45 -3.69 13.62
C PRO A 129 8.15 -4.23 14.22
N HIS A 130 7.62 -5.30 13.63
CA HIS A 130 6.40 -5.98 14.09
C HIS A 130 5.09 -5.17 14.04
N VAL A 131 5.08 -3.99 13.39
CA VAL A 131 3.87 -3.20 13.16
C VAL A 131 3.40 -3.38 11.71
N PRO A 132 2.09 -3.56 11.46
CA PRO A 132 1.56 -3.61 10.10
C PRO A 132 1.85 -2.31 9.36
N GLY A 133 2.25 -2.40 8.10
CA GLY A 133 2.56 -1.25 7.27
C GLY A 133 1.30 -0.50 6.80
N VAL A 134 0.16 -1.20 6.77
CA VAL A 134 -1.15 -0.65 6.41
C VAL A 134 -2.18 -1.20 7.38
N VAL A 135 -3.07 -0.35 7.89
CA VAL A 135 -4.29 -0.77 8.58
C VAL A 135 -5.48 -0.09 7.91
N LEU A 136 -6.43 -0.90 7.44
CA LEU A 136 -7.70 -0.41 6.93
C LEU A 136 -8.69 -0.29 8.10
N ARG A 137 -9.37 0.84 8.18
CA ARG A 137 -10.29 1.16 9.27
C ARG A 137 -11.64 1.59 8.73
N GLU A 138 -12.67 1.28 9.51
CA GLU A 138 -14.03 1.73 9.30
C GLU A 138 -14.15 3.23 9.57
N GLY A 139 -14.93 3.96 8.77
CA GLY A 139 -15.13 5.40 8.91
C GLY A 139 -14.03 6.24 8.28
N SER A 140 -14.17 7.56 8.39
CA SER A 140 -13.25 8.54 7.77
C SER A 140 -12.09 8.96 8.68
N GLU A 141 -11.95 8.33 9.84
CA GLU A 141 -11.00 8.71 10.90
C GLU A 141 -10.14 7.54 11.37
N ARG A 142 -8.98 7.88 11.96
CA ARG A 142 -8.01 6.91 12.46
C ARG A 142 -8.52 6.12 13.68
N THR A 143 -9.50 6.64 14.40
CA THR A 143 -10.12 6.02 15.58
C THR A 143 -11.09 4.90 15.24
N GLY A 144 -11.41 4.74 13.96
CA GLY A 144 -12.28 3.68 13.46
C GLY A 144 -11.77 2.27 13.78
N LYS A 145 -12.72 1.32 13.86
CA LYS A 145 -12.43 -0.10 14.07
C LYS A 145 -11.54 -0.62 12.95
N SER A 146 -10.55 -1.45 13.28
CA SER A 146 -9.74 -2.12 12.27
C SER A 146 -10.59 -3.16 11.51
N LEU A 147 -10.53 -3.11 10.19
CA LEU A 147 -11.19 -4.05 9.29
C LEU A 147 -10.20 -5.05 8.68
N GLY A 148 -8.93 -4.69 8.67
CA GLY A 148 -7.84 -5.54 8.21
C GLY A 148 -6.51 -4.82 8.28
N ALA A 149 -5.45 -5.57 8.09
CA ALA A 149 -4.09 -5.07 8.16
C ALA A 149 -3.19 -5.78 7.15
N ALA A 150 -2.14 -5.09 6.72
CA ALA A 150 -1.09 -5.66 5.88
C ALA A 150 0.28 -5.49 6.53
N HIS A 151 0.99 -6.59 6.67
CA HIS A 151 2.40 -6.61 7.02
C HIS A 151 3.22 -6.46 5.74
N ILE A 152 3.87 -5.33 5.64
CA ILE A 152 4.81 -5.01 4.55
C ILE A 152 6.15 -4.82 5.25
N PRO A 153 6.94 -5.87 5.52
CA PRO A 153 8.23 -5.69 6.14
C PRO A 153 9.25 -5.14 5.10
N ILE A 154 10.40 -4.65 5.58
CA ILE A 154 11.51 -4.27 4.69
C ILE A 154 12.13 -5.52 4.06
N GLN A 155 12.23 -6.59 4.87
CA GLN A 155 12.73 -7.90 4.49
C GLN A 155 11.68 -8.96 4.81
N GLY A 156 11.49 -9.91 3.91
CA GLY A 156 10.51 -10.99 4.08
C GLY A 156 9.28 -10.83 3.18
N GLU A 157 8.27 -11.64 3.45
CA GLU A 157 7.06 -11.72 2.63
C GLU A 157 6.00 -10.72 3.07
N ASN A 158 5.34 -10.09 2.10
CA ASN A 158 4.17 -9.27 2.41
C ASN A 158 2.98 -10.18 2.70
N ARG A 159 2.18 -9.77 3.69
CA ARG A 159 0.97 -10.48 4.09
C ARG A 159 -0.17 -9.50 4.30
N LEU A 160 -1.37 -9.95 4.00
CA LEU A 160 -2.62 -9.20 4.19
C LEU A 160 -3.61 -10.06 4.95
N GLY A 161 -4.42 -9.47 5.80
CA GLY A 161 -5.45 -10.20 6.53
C GLY A 161 -6.66 -9.31 6.80
N VAL A 162 -7.82 -9.93 6.75
CA VAL A 162 -9.11 -9.33 7.12
C VAL A 162 -9.39 -9.65 8.58
N GLY A 163 -9.96 -8.71 9.32
CA GLY A 163 -10.28 -8.85 10.74
C GLY A 163 -9.84 -7.66 11.58
N ASP A 164 -10.21 -7.69 12.86
CA ASP A 164 -9.88 -6.62 13.79
C ASP A 164 -8.46 -6.80 14.34
N TYR A 165 -7.49 -6.17 13.67
CA TYR A 165 -6.08 -6.23 14.07
C TYR A 165 -5.83 -5.67 15.48
N ASP A 166 -6.59 -4.64 15.89
CA ASP A 166 -6.34 -3.97 17.16
C ASP A 166 -6.90 -4.77 18.35
N ARG A 167 -7.99 -5.53 18.16
CA ARG A 167 -8.64 -6.30 19.24
C ARG A 167 -8.32 -7.79 19.22
N THR A 168 -8.37 -8.43 18.05
CA THR A 168 -8.19 -9.88 17.91
C THR A 168 -7.15 -10.24 16.84
N PRO A 169 -5.89 -9.79 16.98
CA PRO A 169 -4.84 -10.03 15.98
C PRO A 169 -4.53 -11.52 15.75
N HIS A 170 -4.83 -12.38 16.73
CA HIS A 170 -4.61 -13.82 16.66
C HIS A 170 -5.70 -14.57 15.87
N GLU A 171 -6.86 -13.95 15.64
CA GLU A 171 -7.95 -14.49 14.82
C GLU A 171 -7.81 -14.10 13.34
N MET A 172 -6.85 -13.21 13.03
CA MET A 172 -6.61 -12.78 11.66
C MET A 172 -6.09 -13.93 10.81
N VAL A 173 -6.77 -14.16 9.69
CA VAL A 173 -6.28 -15.06 8.64
C VAL A 173 -5.36 -14.27 7.72
N TRP A 174 -4.08 -14.63 7.74
CA TRP A 174 -3.05 -13.97 6.95
C TRP A 174 -2.83 -14.68 5.61
N GLU A 175 -3.08 -13.95 4.54
CA GLU A 175 -2.88 -14.35 3.15
C GLU A 175 -1.59 -13.74 2.61
N LYS A 176 -0.93 -14.47 1.71
CA LYS A 176 0.34 -14.04 1.12
C LYS A 176 0.09 -13.02 0.02
N MET A 177 0.95 -12.00 -0.03
CA MET A 177 0.98 -11.02 -1.12
C MET A 177 2.35 -11.03 -1.79
N GLY A 178 2.40 -11.49 -3.03
CA GLY A 178 3.62 -11.60 -3.83
C GLY A 178 3.78 -10.45 -4.82
N ASN A 179 5.02 -10.16 -5.20
CA ASN A 179 5.31 -9.50 -6.47
C ASN A 179 5.70 -10.60 -7.47
N THR A 180 4.88 -10.82 -8.49
CA THR A 180 5.12 -11.87 -9.49
C THR A 180 5.94 -11.39 -10.70
N GLY A 181 6.25 -10.09 -10.78
CA GLY A 181 7.13 -9.55 -11.81
C GLY A 181 8.58 -9.47 -11.35
N PHE A 182 9.43 -10.41 -11.79
CA PHE A 182 10.87 -10.47 -11.45
C PHE A 182 11.67 -9.24 -11.94
N TRP A 183 11.09 -8.39 -12.81
CA TRP A 183 11.78 -7.25 -13.41
C TRP A 183 10.98 -5.94 -13.53
N THR A 184 9.64 -5.98 -13.62
CA THR A 184 8.86 -4.77 -13.99
C THR A 184 8.08 -4.11 -12.86
N HIS A 185 7.93 -4.74 -11.68
CA HIS A 185 7.08 -4.22 -10.59
C HIS A 185 5.64 -3.85 -11.02
N MET A 186 5.18 -4.40 -12.13
CA MET A 186 3.89 -4.07 -12.76
C MET A 186 2.74 -4.94 -12.26
N ARG A 187 3.03 -6.05 -11.57
CA ARG A 187 2.03 -7.03 -11.15
C ARG A 187 2.23 -7.45 -9.70
N TYR A 188 1.18 -7.33 -8.90
CA TYR A 188 1.13 -7.85 -7.53
C TYR A 188 0.06 -8.89 -7.44
N GLU A 189 0.35 -9.95 -6.71
CA GLU A 189 -0.50 -11.12 -6.57
C GLU A 189 -0.93 -11.30 -5.12
N PHE A 190 -2.18 -11.71 -4.93
CA PHE A 190 -2.64 -12.24 -3.65
C PHE A 190 -3.66 -13.35 -3.89
N GLU A 191 -3.76 -14.23 -2.92
CA GLU A 191 -4.79 -15.28 -2.88
C GLU A 191 -5.85 -14.89 -1.86
N HIS A 192 -7.12 -15.06 -2.21
CA HIS A 192 -8.23 -14.85 -1.28
C HIS A 192 -9.26 -15.97 -1.40
N GLU A 193 -9.78 -16.41 -0.26
CA GLU A 193 -10.91 -17.34 -0.21
C GLU A 193 -12.23 -16.58 -0.37
N THR A 194 -12.95 -16.84 -1.46
CA THR A 194 -14.27 -16.24 -1.70
C THR A 194 -15.37 -16.98 -0.92
N ALA A 195 -16.54 -16.37 -0.77
CA ALA A 195 -17.66 -16.94 0.00
C ALA A 195 -18.14 -18.32 -0.48
N ASP A 196 -17.82 -18.72 -1.71
CA ASP A 196 -18.03 -20.07 -2.25
C ASP A 196 -17.01 -21.12 -1.73
N GLY A 197 -16.14 -20.75 -0.80
CA GLY A 197 -15.08 -21.59 -0.23
C GLY A 197 -13.92 -21.85 -1.19
N LYS A 198 -13.87 -21.17 -2.35
CA LYS A 198 -12.81 -21.35 -3.33
C LYS A 198 -11.71 -20.32 -3.12
N ARG A 199 -10.46 -20.79 -3.09
CA ARG A 199 -9.30 -19.92 -3.20
C ARG A 199 -9.09 -19.48 -4.63
N ARG A 200 -8.99 -18.17 -4.83
CA ARG A 200 -8.77 -17.53 -6.11
C ARG A 200 -7.54 -16.64 -6.03
N VAL A 201 -6.83 -16.55 -7.14
CA VAL A 201 -5.64 -15.71 -7.28
C VAL A 201 -6.05 -14.43 -7.99
N PHE A 202 -5.64 -13.30 -7.45
CA PHE A 202 -5.93 -11.97 -7.97
C PHE A 202 -4.66 -11.21 -8.30
N HIS A 203 -4.76 -10.34 -9.30
CA HIS A 203 -3.63 -9.52 -9.74
C HIS A 203 -3.99 -8.05 -9.80
N TRP A 204 -3.23 -7.26 -9.04
CA TRP A 204 -3.13 -5.83 -9.26
C TRP A 204 -2.10 -5.58 -10.37
N ILE A 205 -2.56 -5.03 -11.49
CA ILE A 205 -1.74 -4.70 -12.64
C ILE A 205 -1.64 -3.19 -12.74
N ARG A 206 -0.42 -2.68 -12.81
CA ARG A 206 -0.15 -1.27 -13.06
C ARG A 206 -0.30 -0.99 -14.55
N THR A 207 -1.19 -0.06 -14.88
CA THR A 207 -1.55 0.26 -16.27
C THR A 207 -0.89 1.54 -16.75
N ARG A 208 -0.52 2.45 -15.82
CA ARG A 208 0.25 3.65 -16.13
C ARG A 208 1.41 3.87 -15.15
N ASN A 209 2.56 4.19 -15.70
CA ASN A 209 3.79 4.48 -14.96
C ASN A 209 4.14 5.96 -15.11
N ASN A 210 3.49 6.84 -14.33
CA ASN A 210 3.96 8.22 -14.24
C ASN A 210 5.23 8.25 -13.36
N ILE A 211 6.36 8.61 -13.95
CA ILE A 211 7.68 8.67 -13.29
C ILE A 211 7.67 9.59 -12.05
N MET A 212 6.82 10.62 -12.06
CA MET A 212 6.69 11.58 -10.98
C MET A 212 5.67 11.17 -9.91
N ASP A 213 4.72 10.28 -10.19
CA ASP A 213 3.62 9.97 -9.27
C ASP A 213 3.90 8.75 -8.40
N ASP A 214 3.61 8.88 -7.11
CA ASP A 214 3.69 7.79 -6.13
C ASP A 214 2.50 6.83 -6.20
N GLN A 215 1.49 7.15 -7.02
CA GLN A 215 0.22 6.45 -7.19
C GLN A 215 -0.09 6.27 -8.69
N GLY A 216 0.45 5.20 -9.29
CA GLY A 216 0.09 4.83 -10.66
C GLY A 216 -1.33 4.29 -10.77
N ASP A 217 -1.87 4.32 -11.98
CA ASP A 217 -3.17 3.68 -12.27
C ASP A 217 -3.03 2.15 -12.12
N LEU A 218 -4.04 1.54 -11.51
CA LEU A 218 -4.06 0.10 -11.20
C LEU A 218 -5.40 -0.50 -11.63
N VAL A 219 -5.35 -1.74 -12.09
CA VAL A 219 -6.55 -2.57 -12.30
C VAL A 219 -6.40 -3.90 -11.56
N LEU A 220 -7.49 -4.39 -11.01
CA LEU A 220 -7.58 -5.70 -10.37
C LEU A 220 -8.30 -6.68 -11.30
N VAL A 221 -7.71 -7.86 -11.47
CA VAL A 221 -8.28 -8.97 -12.24
C VAL A 221 -8.13 -10.30 -11.50
N GLU A 222 -9.00 -11.25 -11.79
CA GLU A 222 -8.85 -12.66 -11.37
C GLU A 222 -7.94 -13.39 -12.38
N GLN A 223 -7.05 -14.26 -11.89
CA GLN A 223 -6.20 -15.09 -12.75
C GLN A 223 -7.04 -15.96 -13.68
N GLY A 224 -6.73 -15.94 -14.98
CA GLY A 224 -7.48 -16.68 -16.01
C GLY A 224 -8.80 -16.02 -16.43
N LYS A 225 -9.12 -14.84 -15.89
CA LYS A 225 -10.24 -13.98 -16.31
C LYS A 225 -9.79 -12.52 -16.45
N GLU A 226 -8.63 -12.31 -17.04
CA GLU A 226 -7.99 -10.99 -17.15
C GLU A 226 -8.82 -9.96 -17.95
N GLN A 227 -9.76 -10.43 -18.77
CA GLN A 227 -10.72 -9.60 -19.48
C GLN A 227 -11.77 -8.92 -18.57
N LEU A 228 -11.95 -9.43 -17.35
CA LEU A 228 -12.93 -8.94 -16.38
C LEU A 228 -12.23 -8.09 -15.32
N VAL A 229 -12.43 -6.77 -15.40
CA VAL A 229 -11.92 -5.84 -14.39
C VAL A 229 -12.82 -5.87 -13.16
N LEU A 230 -12.23 -6.22 -12.03
CA LEU A 230 -12.88 -6.30 -10.72
C LEU A 230 -12.73 -5.01 -9.91
N CYS A 231 -11.66 -4.27 -10.13
CA CYS A 231 -11.48 -2.95 -9.56
C CYS A 231 -10.57 -2.09 -10.44
N GLU A 232 -10.86 -0.79 -10.53
CA GLU A 232 -10.01 0.20 -11.19
C GLU A 232 -9.65 1.30 -10.19
N TYR A 233 -8.37 1.64 -10.12
CA TYR A 233 -7.85 2.80 -9.42
C TYR A 233 -7.23 3.76 -10.42
N LEU A 234 -7.74 5.00 -10.43
CA LEU A 234 -7.20 6.09 -11.24
C LEU A 234 -6.56 7.12 -10.32
N GLY A 235 -5.24 7.19 -10.36
CA GLY A 235 -4.45 8.15 -9.61
C GLY A 235 -4.59 9.55 -10.20
N LYS A 236 -4.78 10.56 -9.35
CA LYS A 236 -4.62 11.96 -9.74
C LYS A 236 -3.23 12.39 -9.32
N GLY A 237 -2.40 12.71 -10.30
CA GLY A 237 -1.02 13.10 -10.06
C GLY A 237 -0.87 14.30 -9.09
N LEU A 238 0.37 14.54 -8.67
CA LEU A 238 0.78 15.42 -7.56
C LEU A 238 0.18 16.84 -7.50
N LEU A 239 -0.42 17.36 -8.58
CA LEU A 239 -0.95 18.73 -8.64
C LEU A 239 -2.31 18.94 -7.93
N LYS A 240 -2.98 17.89 -7.40
CA LYS A 240 -4.26 18.04 -6.67
C LYS A 240 -4.15 17.62 -5.21
N TRP A 241 -3.73 18.57 -4.36
CA TRP A 241 -3.41 18.43 -2.94
C TRP A 241 -4.49 17.84 -2.03
N LYS A 242 -5.75 17.72 -2.47
CA LYS A 242 -6.85 17.19 -1.64
C LYS A 242 -7.37 15.84 -2.11
N LYS A 243 -7.41 15.60 -3.43
CA LYS A 243 -8.00 14.40 -4.05
C LYS A 243 -6.91 13.62 -4.77
N ARG A 244 -6.66 12.40 -4.30
CA ARG A 244 -5.61 11.49 -4.76
C ARG A 244 -6.04 10.55 -5.87
N GLY A 245 -7.33 10.27 -5.99
CA GLY A 245 -7.79 9.37 -7.04
C GLY A 245 -9.26 9.03 -6.99
N ARG A 246 -9.63 8.04 -7.77
CA ARG A 246 -10.94 7.38 -7.75
C ARG A 246 -10.73 5.87 -7.76
N LEU A 247 -11.60 5.16 -7.04
CA LEU A 247 -11.71 3.71 -7.10
C LEU A 247 -13.08 3.36 -7.69
N ARG A 248 -13.14 2.34 -8.53
CA ARG A 248 -14.38 1.70 -8.96
C ARG A 248 -14.25 0.23 -8.61
N LEU A 249 -15.07 -0.25 -7.69
CA LEU A 249 -15.06 -1.64 -7.24
C LEU A 249 -16.27 -2.34 -7.82
N ARG A 250 -16.07 -3.47 -8.51
CA ARG A 250 -17.18 -4.28 -9.00
C ARG A 250 -17.83 -5.01 -7.82
N THR A 251 -19.14 -4.89 -7.72
CA THR A 251 -19.97 -5.67 -6.78
C THR A 251 -20.03 -7.12 -7.25
N MET A 252 -19.62 -8.03 -6.38
CA MET A 252 -19.55 -9.46 -6.68
C MET A 252 -20.34 -10.21 -5.60
N GLU A 253 -21.62 -10.48 -5.85
CA GLU A 253 -22.52 -11.13 -4.87
C GLU A 253 -21.96 -12.45 -4.32
N GLY A 254 -21.24 -13.22 -5.15
CA GLY A 254 -20.65 -14.50 -4.76
C GLY A 254 -19.32 -14.42 -4.01
N PHE A 255 -18.72 -13.24 -3.82
CA PHE A 255 -17.39 -13.12 -3.21
C PHE A 255 -17.43 -12.83 -1.71
N GLY A 256 -18.61 -12.46 -1.18
CA GLY A 256 -18.85 -12.29 0.26
C GLY A 256 -18.59 -10.87 0.78
N GLN A 257 -18.94 -10.67 2.05
CA GLN A 257 -18.89 -9.35 2.71
C GLN A 257 -17.45 -8.84 2.91
N SER A 258 -16.45 -9.72 2.95
CA SER A 258 -15.04 -9.33 3.06
C SER A 258 -14.45 -8.82 1.75
N TRP A 259 -15.15 -8.97 0.61
CA TRP A 259 -14.62 -8.67 -0.72
C TRP A 259 -14.17 -7.21 -0.85
N GLU A 260 -15.02 -6.27 -0.47
CA GLU A 260 -14.68 -4.85 -0.50
C GLU A 260 -13.45 -4.55 0.36
N ILE A 261 -13.42 -5.11 1.58
CA ILE A 261 -12.33 -4.90 2.54
C ILE A 261 -11.01 -5.44 1.97
N ILE A 262 -11.00 -6.64 1.39
CA ILE A 262 -9.77 -7.25 0.87
C ILE A 262 -9.26 -6.51 -0.37
N VAL A 263 -10.16 -6.02 -1.23
CA VAL A 263 -9.77 -5.22 -2.40
C VAL A 263 -9.17 -3.89 -1.97
N LEU A 264 -9.82 -3.16 -1.05
CA LEU A 264 -9.31 -1.90 -0.53
C LEU A 264 -7.97 -2.07 0.21
N LEU A 265 -7.84 -3.12 1.02
CA LEU A 265 -6.62 -3.40 1.77
C LEU A 265 -5.46 -3.80 0.85
N SER A 266 -5.70 -4.66 -0.14
CA SER A 266 -4.69 -5.06 -1.12
C SER A 266 -4.27 -3.89 -2.01
N TRP A 267 -5.21 -3.05 -2.45
CA TRP A 267 -4.91 -1.79 -3.15
C TRP A 267 -4.01 -0.87 -2.32
N ALA A 268 -4.39 -0.59 -1.07
CA ALA A 268 -3.61 0.26 -0.18
C ALA A 268 -2.20 -0.30 0.04
N SER A 269 -2.08 -1.63 0.13
CA SER A 269 -0.79 -2.32 0.24
C SER A 269 0.09 -2.08 -0.99
N VAL A 270 -0.48 -2.15 -2.21
CA VAL A 270 0.23 -1.82 -3.46
C VAL A 270 0.72 -0.37 -3.47
N VAL A 271 -0.11 0.56 -3.01
CA VAL A 271 0.24 1.99 -2.91
C VAL A 271 1.43 2.18 -1.96
N GLU A 272 1.40 1.58 -0.76
CA GLU A 272 2.49 1.72 0.20
C GLU A 272 3.78 1.04 -0.28
N MET A 273 3.70 -0.13 -0.91
CA MET A 273 4.86 -0.76 -1.53
C MET A 273 5.50 0.15 -2.59
N SER A 274 4.68 0.81 -3.41
CA SER A 274 5.14 1.75 -4.43
C SER A 274 5.81 2.98 -3.81
N ARG A 275 5.20 3.55 -2.77
CA ARG A 275 5.76 4.68 -2.00
C ARG A 275 7.08 4.34 -1.32
N ARG A 276 7.18 3.16 -0.70
CA ARG A 276 8.43 2.68 -0.09
C ARG A 276 9.55 2.62 -1.11
N ARG A 277 9.30 2.04 -2.28
CA ARG A 277 10.30 2.01 -3.37
C ARG A 277 10.69 3.40 -3.83
N ALA A 278 9.74 4.33 -3.97
CA ALA A 278 10.06 5.71 -4.34
C ALA A 278 10.94 6.40 -3.28
N ARG A 279 10.67 6.18 -1.98
CA ARG A 279 11.52 6.66 -0.89
C ARG A 279 12.92 6.06 -0.95
N TYR A 280 13.04 4.73 -1.12
CA TYR A 280 14.35 4.07 -1.27
C TYR A 280 15.15 4.63 -2.45
N ARG A 281 14.52 4.90 -3.60
CA ARG A 281 15.20 5.52 -4.75
C ARG A 281 15.69 6.93 -4.46
N ARG A 282 14.90 7.76 -3.75
CA ARG A 282 15.28 9.13 -3.38
C ARG A 282 16.43 9.21 -2.38
N TYR A 283 16.56 8.22 -1.50
CA TYR A 283 17.62 8.17 -0.48
C TYR A 283 18.76 7.21 -0.82
N SER A 284 18.77 6.64 -2.03
CA SER A 284 19.88 5.80 -2.51
C SER A 284 21.08 6.69 -2.88
N PRO A 285 22.29 6.44 -2.35
CA PRO A 285 23.49 7.23 -2.64
C PRO A 285 23.82 7.36 -4.13
N THR A 286 23.36 6.43 -4.96
CA THR A 286 23.56 6.42 -6.41
C THR A 286 22.81 7.53 -7.17
N HIS A 287 21.86 8.24 -6.55
CA HIS A 287 21.19 9.40 -7.17
C HIS A 287 21.84 10.75 -6.82
N LEU A 288 22.81 10.78 -5.90
CA LEU A 288 23.54 12.00 -5.51
C LEU A 288 24.80 12.26 -6.33
N ILE A 289 25.16 11.37 -7.27
CA ILE A 289 26.36 11.49 -8.12
C ILE A 289 25.99 11.83 -9.58
N GLY A 290 24.74 12.25 -9.82
CA GLY A 290 24.23 12.56 -11.17
C GLY A 290 23.60 13.94 -11.26
N ILE A 291 24.32 15.00 -10.86
CA ILE A 291 24.10 16.39 -11.30
C ILE A 291 25.46 16.94 -11.70
#